data_AF-A0A9C8DZI2-F1
#
_entry.id   AF-A0A9C8DZI2-F1
#
_cell.length_a   1.000
_cell.length_b   1.000
_cell.length_c   1.000
_cell.angle_alpha   90.00
_cell.angle_beta   90.00
_cell.angle_gamma   90.00
#
_symmetry.space_group_name_H-M   'P 1'
#
loop_
_entity.id
_entity.type
_entity.pdbx_description
1 polymer ?
#
loop_
_entity_poly.entity_id
_entity_poly.type
_entity_poly.pdbx_seq_one_letter_code
_entity_poly.pdbx_strand_id
1 'polypeptide(L)'
;MTNSHFNNSHYRFFFIYGQIYDQFCPPTLGFLDFSKMLHRHLRQLDYQRIVFYNSGAQKIDTYDNQSTALVRPNAAPQQQTPRRATKISAGPLGQRRQSKKPAPKPQTAPLDAINNLDAVASFDRWMKESQPKTALIFTNGLDFITDFDQAAQRQMSVALDNWNQLFEENKNICIFLLSGISVQRLRELPELQRQWFFLFNQM
;
A
#
# COMPACT_ATOMS: atom_id res chain seq x y z
N MET A 1 -6.84 21.08 -10.59
CA MET A 1 -6.45 19.70 -10.92
C MET A 1 -4.96 19.57 -10.65
N THR A 2 -4.56 18.72 -9.71
CA THR A 2 -3.15 18.46 -9.40
C THR A 2 -2.52 17.69 -10.56
N ASN A 3 -1.54 18.29 -11.24
CA ASN A 3 -0.79 17.59 -12.28
C ASN A 3 0.08 16.51 -11.59
N SER A 4 -0.25 15.23 -11.79
CA SER A 4 0.38 14.10 -11.11
C SER A 4 0.62 12.98 -12.10
N HIS A 5 1.82 12.38 -12.07
CA HIS A 5 2.18 11.25 -12.92
C HIS A 5 1.24 10.05 -12.75
N PHE A 6 0.66 9.86 -11.55
CA PHE A 6 -0.28 8.77 -11.27
C PHE A 6 -1.65 8.94 -11.94
N ASN A 7 -1.96 10.08 -12.56
CA ASN A 7 -3.22 10.25 -13.28
C ASN A 7 -3.11 9.99 -14.78
N ASN A 8 -1.91 9.66 -15.27
CA ASN A 8 -1.67 9.33 -16.66
C ASN A 8 -2.04 7.86 -16.93
N SER A 9 -3.05 7.62 -17.75
CA SER A 9 -3.53 6.28 -18.11
C SER A 9 -2.55 5.47 -18.98
N HIS A 10 -1.56 6.12 -19.59
CA HIS A 10 -0.54 5.45 -20.40
C HIS A 10 0.55 4.78 -19.54
N TYR A 11 0.70 5.18 -18.27
CA TYR A 11 1.68 4.60 -17.35
C TYR A 11 0.98 3.83 -16.23
N ARG A 12 1.31 2.54 -16.09
CA ARG A 12 0.77 1.68 -15.04
C ARG A 12 1.77 1.31 -13.96
N PHE A 13 3.03 1.19 -14.34
CA PHE A 13 4.11 0.78 -13.44
C PHE A 13 4.91 2.00 -13.04
N PHE A 14 4.99 2.25 -11.74
CA PHE A 14 5.76 3.34 -11.17
C PHE A 14 6.81 2.79 -10.21
N PHE A 15 8.04 3.26 -10.35
CA PHE A 15 9.16 2.89 -9.48
C PHE A 15 9.59 4.12 -8.69
N ILE A 16 9.46 4.05 -7.36
CA ILE A 16 9.89 5.12 -6.46
C ILE A 16 11.09 4.60 -5.68
N TYR A 17 12.26 5.21 -5.89
CA TYR A 17 13.50 4.80 -5.27
C TYR A 17 14.13 5.92 -4.44
N GLY A 18 14.95 5.55 -3.46
CA GLY A 18 15.71 6.47 -2.63
C GLY A 18 15.46 6.27 -1.13
N GLN A 19 15.66 7.34 -0.36
CA GLN A 19 15.43 7.34 1.10
C GLN A 19 13.93 7.53 1.39
N ILE A 20 13.16 6.45 1.24
CA ILE A 20 11.70 6.45 1.47
C ILE A 20 11.30 6.26 2.95
N TYR A 21 12.26 6.13 3.86
CA TYR A 21 12.03 6.02 5.30
C TYR A 21 11.91 7.37 6.02
N ASP A 22 12.02 8.48 5.28
CA ASP A 22 11.87 9.82 5.82
C ASP A 22 10.46 10.06 6.37
N GLN A 23 10.40 10.97 7.35
CA GLN A 23 9.17 11.45 7.95
C GLN A 23 8.85 12.86 7.45
N PHE A 24 7.64 13.04 6.97
CA PHE A 24 7.13 14.31 6.46
C PHE A 24 6.29 14.98 7.54
N CYS A 25 6.45 16.29 7.70
CA CYS A 25 5.65 17.11 8.59
C CYS A 25 4.78 18.06 7.75
N PRO A 26 3.61 17.61 7.24
CA PRO A 26 2.69 18.52 6.57
C PRO A 26 2.16 19.58 7.53
N PRO A 27 1.56 20.68 7.02
CA PRO A 27 0.97 21.75 7.86
C PRO A 27 -0.15 21.27 8.80
N THR A 28 -0.63 20.04 8.60
CA THR A 28 -1.59 19.36 9.48
C THR A 28 -0.80 18.62 10.56
N LEU A 29 -1.06 18.94 11.83
CA LEU A 29 -0.30 18.46 12.98
C LEU A 29 -0.05 16.93 12.94
N GLY A 30 1.21 16.52 12.75
CA GLY A 30 1.64 15.12 12.84
C GLY A 30 2.78 14.75 11.88
N PHE A 31 3.57 13.76 12.27
CA PHE A 31 4.55 13.12 11.39
C PHE A 31 3.85 12.06 10.54
N LEU A 32 4.06 12.11 9.23
CA LEU A 32 3.61 11.10 8.28
C LEU A 32 4.84 10.38 7.71
N ASP A 33 4.79 9.05 7.72
CA ASP A 33 5.70 8.27 6.90
C ASP A 33 5.36 8.46 5.40
N PHE A 34 6.32 8.10 4.54
CA PHE A 34 6.13 8.19 3.09
C PHE A 34 4.89 7.43 2.61
N SER A 35 4.62 6.24 3.15
CA SER A 35 3.46 5.42 2.77
C SER A 35 2.12 6.11 3.04
N LYS A 36 1.97 6.80 4.17
CA LYS A 36 0.77 7.60 4.48
C LYS A 36 0.68 8.87 3.64
N MET A 37 1.82 9.49 3.32
CA MET A 37 1.85 10.63 2.40
C MET A 37 1.38 10.20 1.00
N LEU A 38 1.91 9.10 0.48
CA LEU A 38 1.51 8.49 -0.78
C LEU A 38 0.03 8.10 -0.79
N HIS A 39 -0.46 7.48 0.29
CA HIS A 39 -1.88 7.16 0.45
C HIS A 39 -2.75 8.42 0.33
N ARG A 40 -2.43 9.48 1.08
CA ARG A 40 -3.15 10.76 0.99
C ARG A 40 -3.16 11.32 -0.43
N HIS A 41 -2.02 11.29 -1.11
CA HIS A 41 -1.91 11.78 -2.49
C HIS A 41 -2.76 10.97 -3.45
N LEU A 42 -2.72 9.64 -3.37
CA LEU A 42 -3.56 8.77 -4.20
C LEU A 42 -5.06 8.97 -3.93
N ARG A 43 -5.45 9.21 -2.67
CA ARG A 43 -6.85 9.55 -2.35
C ARG A 43 -7.30 10.87 -3.00
N GLN A 44 -6.41 11.85 -3.11
CA GLN A 44 -6.69 13.10 -3.83
C GLN A 44 -6.84 12.92 -5.34
N LEU A 45 -6.37 11.79 -5.88
CA LEU A 45 -6.49 11.40 -7.30
C LEU A 45 -7.63 10.39 -7.52
N ASP A 46 -8.58 10.32 -6.58
CA ASP A 46 -9.77 9.47 -6.61
C ASP A 46 -9.49 7.96 -6.63
N TYR A 47 -8.32 7.52 -6.13
CA TYR A 47 -8.09 6.09 -5.90
C TYR A 47 -8.93 5.61 -4.72
N GLN A 48 -9.77 4.61 -4.98
CA GLN A 48 -10.72 4.09 -4.02
C GLN A 48 -10.17 2.89 -3.26
N ARG A 49 -9.45 2.00 -3.96
CA ARG A 49 -8.79 0.83 -3.36
C ARG A 49 -7.28 1.08 -3.37
N ILE A 50 -6.69 1.30 -2.20
CA ILE A 50 -5.24 1.50 -2.05
C ILE A 50 -4.70 0.39 -1.18
N VAL A 51 -3.85 -0.46 -1.76
CA VAL A 51 -3.37 -1.69 -1.12
C VAL A 51 -1.86 -1.64 -0.97
N PHE A 52 -1.36 -1.86 0.24
CA PHE A 52 0.06 -1.95 0.53
C PHE A 52 0.43 -3.41 0.73
N TYR A 53 1.26 -3.96 -0.12
CA TYR A 53 1.80 -5.30 0.05
C TYR A 53 3.24 -5.23 0.56
N ASN A 54 3.52 -6.04 1.57
CA ASN A 54 4.86 -6.26 2.09
C ASN A 54 5.24 -7.71 1.83
N SER A 55 6.15 -7.94 0.88
CA SER A 55 6.62 -9.27 0.49
C SER A 55 7.35 -9.99 1.63
N GLY A 56 8.20 -9.29 2.38
CA GLY A 56 8.97 -9.87 3.48
C GLY A 56 8.10 -10.32 4.66
N ALA A 57 7.02 -9.58 4.94
CA ALA A 57 6.04 -9.95 5.98
C ALA A 57 4.85 -10.77 5.43
N GLN A 58 4.82 -11.03 4.12
CA GLN A 58 3.73 -11.69 3.40
C GLN A 58 2.35 -11.12 3.78
N LYS A 59 2.24 -9.79 3.81
CA LYS A 59 1.09 -9.10 4.40
C LYS A 59 0.52 -8.06 3.45
N ILE A 60 -0.80 -8.05 3.34
CA ILE A 60 -1.56 -7.01 2.67
C ILE A 60 -2.04 -6.04 3.74
N ASP A 61 -1.85 -4.75 3.57
CA ASP A 61 -2.21 -3.68 4.49
C ASP A 61 -3.01 -2.59 3.78
N THR A 62 -3.87 -1.90 4.54
CA THR A 62 -4.67 -0.75 4.07
C THR A 62 -4.67 0.33 5.15
N TYR A 63 -4.74 1.60 4.76
CA TYR A 63 -4.75 2.73 5.71
C TYR A 63 -6.14 3.32 5.96
N ASP A 64 -7.17 2.84 5.25
CA ASP A 64 -8.53 3.35 5.36
C ASP A 64 -9.57 2.23 5.21
N ASN A 65 -10.71 2.42 5.88
CA ASN A 65 -11.80 1.44 5.92
C ASN A 65 -12.41 1.17 4.54
N GLN A 66 -12.40 2.15 3.62
CA GLN A 66 -12.93 1.97 2.28
C GLN A 66 -12.05 0.98 1.50
N SER A 67 -10.72 1.16 1.50
CA SER A 67 -9.80 0.19 0.94
C SER A 67 -9.93 -1.18 1.60
N THR A 68 -10.08 -1.24 2.94
CA THR A 68 -10.29 -2.52 3.65
C THR A 68 -11.54 -3.25 3.16
N ALA A 69 -12.67 -2.56 3.02
CA ALA A 69 -13.93 -3.14 2.55
C ALA A 69 -13.82 -3.65 1.10
N LEU A 70 -13.08 -2.93 0.24
CA LEU A 70 -12.87 -3.31 -1.16
C LEU A 70 -11.89 -4.47 -1.34
N VAL A 71 -10.99 -4.69 -0.39
CA VAL A 71 -10.05 -5.84 -0.35
C VAL A 71 -10.74 -7.05 0.26
N ARG A 72 -11.54 -6.85 1.31
CA ARG A 72 -12.27 -7.89 2.05
C ARG A 72 -13.77 -7.55 2.12
N PRO A 73 -14.56 -7.81 1.07
CA PRO A 73 -15.99 -7.51 1.07
C PRO A 73 -16.78 -8.26 2.15
N ASN A 74 -16.25 -9.39 2.63
CA ASN A 74 -16.87 -10.21 3.68
C ASN A 74 -16.26 -10.01 5.07
N ALA A 75 -15.26 -9.14 5.24
CA ALA A 75 -14.78 -8.80 6.58
C ALA A 75 -15.78 -7.85 7.23
N ALA A 76 -16.38 -8.26 8.35
CA ALA A 76 -17.25 -7.38 9.12
C ALA A 76 -16.52 -6.05 9.40
N PRO A 77 -17.16 -4.89 9.19
CA PRO A 77 -16.52 -3.61 9.44
C PRO A 77 -16.03 -3.59 10.88
N GLN A 78 -14.73 -3.32 11.08
CA GLN A 78 -14.20 -3.05 12.41
C GLN A 78 -14.90 -1.79 12.93
N GLN A 79 -15.97 -1.99 13.70
CA GLN A 79 -16.62 -0.92 14.43
C GLN A 79 -15.56 -0.29 15.33
N GLN A 80 -15.19 0.95 15.01
CA GLN A 80 -14.51 1.82 15.96
C GLN A 80 -15.42 1.87 17.17
N THR A 81 -15.01 1.22 18.27
CA THR A 81 -15.78 1.26 19.51
C THR A 81 -15.95 2.73 19.89
N PRO A 82 -17.19 3.20 20.13
CA PRO A 82 -17.42 4.59 20.47
C PRO A 82 -16.57 4.91 21.70
N ARG A 83 -15.77 5.99 21.58
CA ARG A 83 -14.90 6.52 22.61
C ARG A 83 -15.75 6.78 23.86
N ARG A 84 -15.78 5.82 24.79
CA ARG A 84 -16.58 5.92 26.03
C ARG A 84 -16.19 7.21 26.74
N ALA A 85 -17.18 8.08 26.96
CA ALA A 85 -17.02 9.33 27.68
C ALA A 85 -16.29 9.08 29.02
N THR A 86 -15.23 9.83 29.28
CA THR A 86 -14.49 9.80 30.55
C THR A 86 -15.43 10.21 31.69
N LYS A 87 -15.72 9.28 32.60
CA LYS A 87 -16.45 9.58 33.83
C LYS A 87 -15.57 10.45 34.72
N ILE A 88 -16.08 11.62 35.10
CA ILE A 88 -15.48 12.51 36.10
C ILE A 88 -16.19 12.19 37.42
N SER A 89 -15.47 11.82 38.47
CA SER A 89 -16.02 11.75 39.83
C SER A 89 -15.48 12.92 40.66
N ALA A 90 -16.38 13.58 41.39
CA ALA A 90 -16.06 14.67 42.29
C ALA A 90 -15.88 14.11 43.72
N GLY A 91 -14.76 14.45 44.36
CA GLY A 91 -14.51 14.17 45.77
C GLY A 91 -14.24 15.45 46.56
N PRO A 92 -14.10 15.38 47.89
CA PRO A 92 -13.99 16.55 48.78
C PRO A 92 -12.73 17.41 48.57
N LEU A 93 -11.77 16.96 47.74
CA LEU A 93 -10.55 17.70 47.37
C LEU A 93 -10.55 18.12 45.88
N GLY A 94 -11.70 18.07 45.19
CA GLY A 94 -11.84 18.47 43.79
C GLY A 94 -12.05 17.32 42.81
N GLN A 95 -12.24 17.66 41.52
CA GLN A 95 -12.51 16.69 40.45
C GLN A 95 -11.23 16.03 39.95
N ARG A 96 -11.13 14.70 40.07
CA ARG A 96 -10.00 13.94 39.52
C ARG A 96 -10.42 13.22 38.24
N ARG A 97 -9.83 13.60 37.10
CA ARG A 97 -9.97 12.85 35.85
C ARG A 97 -9.26 11.50 36.00
N GLN A 98 -10.03 10.41 36.05
CA GLN A 98 -9.45 9.07 35.96
C GLN A 98 -9.10 8.78 34.49
N SER A 99 -7.85 9.04 34.11
CA SER A 99 -7.30 8.48 32.87
C SER A 99 -7.12 6.97 33.07
N LYS A 100 -8.04 6.15 32.56
CA LYS A 100 -7.72 4.75 32.28
C LYS A 100 -6.52 4.72 31.31
N LYS A 101 -5.61 3.75 31.52
CA LYS A 101 -4.42 3.47 30.69
C LYS A 101 -4.67 3.81 29.21
N PRO A 102 -3.70 4.43 28.52
CA PRO A 102 -3.88 4.88 27.14
C PRO A 102 -4.47 3.74 26.33
N ALA A 103 -5.57 4.03 25.64
CA ALA A 103 -6.16 3.11 24.69
C ALA A 103 -5.05 2.64 23.74
N PRO A 104 -4.98 1.33 23.39
CA PRO A 104 -4.06 0.90 22.35
C PRO A 104 -4.31 1.80 21.14
N LYS A 105 -3.23 2.35 20.56
CA LYS A 105 -3.25 3.01 19.24
C LYS A 105 -4.17 2.20 18.33
N PRO A 106 -4.99 2.80 17.44
CA PRO A 106 -5.80 2.03 16.52
C PRO A 106 -4.87 1.03 15.81
N GLN A 107 -4.94 -0.21 16.26
CA GLN A 107 -4.25 -1.33 15.66
C GLN A 107 -5.06 -1.56 14.40
N THR A 108 -4.52 -1.11 13.27
CA THR A 108 -4.74 -1.80 12.00
C THR A 108 -4.68 -3.28 12.34
N ALA A 109 -5.82 -3.99 12.28
CA ALA A 109 -5.81 -5.42 12.55
C ALA A 109 -4.70 -6.03 11.68
N PRO A 110 -3.81 -6.85 12.24
CA PRO A 110 -2.87 -7.59 11.42
C PRO A 110 -3.71 -8.38 10.43
N LEU A 111 -3.60 -8.05 9.14
CA LEU A 111 -4.04 -8.95 8.10
C LEU A 111 -3.21 -10.22 8.25
N ASP A 112 -3.89 -11.36 8.32
CA ASP A 112 -3.27 -12.69 8.38
C ASP A 112 -2.20 -12.81 7.28
N ALA A 113 -1.09 -13.45 7.61
CA ALA A 113 -0.05 -13.75 6.63
C ALA A 113 -0.69 -14.48 5.44
N ILE A 114 -0.55 -13.89 4.26
CA ILE A 114 -1.15 -14.41 3.03
C ILE A 114 -0.05 -15.05 2.21
N ASN A 115 -0.30 -16.24 1.65
CA ASN A 115 0.67 -16.87 0.77
C ASN A 115 0.90 -15.96 -0.45
N ASN A 116 2.17 -15.85 -0.88
CA ASN A 116 2.57 -15.04 -2.03
C ASN A 116 1.76 -15.36 -3.29
N LEU A 117 1.43 -16.64 -3.51
CA LEU A 117 0.64 -17.08 -4.67
C LEU A 117 -0.81 -16.58 -4.62
N ASP A 118 -1.44 -16.64 -3.44
CA ASP A 118 -2.79 -16.11 -3.21
C ASP A 118 -2.82 -14.58 -3.30
N ALA A 119 -1.73 -13.92 -2.87
CA ALA A 119 -1.54 -12.48 -3.03
C ALA A 119 -1.54 -12.12 -4.52
N VAL A 120 -0.75 -12.82 -5.34
CA VAL A 120 -0.67 -12.57 -6.80
C VAL A 120 -2.04 -12.75 -7.46
N ALA A 121 -2.76 -13.82 -7.13
CA ALA A 121 -4.12 -14.04 -7.64
C ALA A 121 -5.07 -12.90 -7.27
N SER A 122 -4.95 -12.38 -6.04
CA SER A 122 -5.73 -11.22 -5.58
C SER A 122 -5.38 -9.96 -6.35
N PHE A 123 -4.10 -9.71 -6.59
CA PHE A 123 -3.61 -8.55 -7.35
C PHE A 123 -4.10 -8.59 -8.79
N ASP A 124 -4.02 -9.75 -9.44
CA ASP A 124 -4.47 -9.91 -10.83
C ASP A 124 -5.97 -9.61 -10.97
N ARG A 125 -6.78 -10.09 -10.02
CA ARG A 125 -8.20 -9.76 -9.97
C ARG A 125 -8.41 -8.25 -9.84
N TRP A 126 -7.77 -7.61 -8.86
CA TRP A 126 -7.98 -6.17 -8.62
C TRP A 126 -7.47 -5.28 -9.75
N MET A 127 -6.38 -5.67 -10.42
CA MET A 127 -5.83 -4.91 -11.54
C MET A 127 -6.73 -4.99 -12.78
N LYS A 128 -7.43 -6.11 -13.00
CA LYS A 128 -8.36 -6.29 -14.13
C LYS A 128 -9.74 -5.65 -13.92
N GLU A 129 -10.13 -5.38 -12.67
CA GLU A 129 -11.39 -4.70 -12.36
C GLU A 129 -11.38 -3.26 -12.91
N SER A 130 -12.34 -2.93 -13.79
CA SER A 130 -12.48 -1.57 -14.34
C SER A 130 -12.86 -0.54 -13.27
N GLN A 131 -13.63 -0.97 -12.27
CA GLN A 131 -13.95 -0.20 -11.07
C GLN A 131 -13.91 -1.14 -9.86
N PRO A 132 -13.38 -0.72 -8.70
CA PRO A 132 -12.91 0.63 -8.36
C PRO A 132 -11.49 0.96 -8.87
N LYS A 133 -11.18 2.26 -9.03
CA LYS A 133 -9.82 2.73 -9.35
C LYS A 133 -8.84 2.30 -8.25
N THR A 134 -7.92 1.40 -8.60
CA THR A 134 -7.07 0.65 -7.66
C THR A 134 -5.60 1.05 -7.80
N ALA A 135 -4.94 1.26 -6.67
CA ALA A 135 -3.49 1.39 -6.57
C ALA A 135 -2.92 0.25 -5.73
N LEU A 136 -1.99 -0.50 -6.31
CA LEU A 136 -1.24 -1.57 -5.66
C LEU A 136 0.17 -1.06 -5.35
N ILE A 137 0.57 -1.09 -4.08
CA ILE A 137 1.86 -0.56 -3.62
C ILE A 137 2.68 -1.69 -3.01
N PHE A 138 3.81 -2.01 -3.63
CA PHE A 138 4.80 -2.92 -3.08
C PHE A 138 5.76 -2.13 -2.19
N THR A 139 5.61 -2.26 -0.87
CA THR A 139 6.37 -1.49 0.13
C THR A 139 7.83 -1.89 0.21
N ASN A 140 8.15 -3.15 -0.10
CA ASN A 140 9.51 -3.61 -0.30
C ASN A 140 9.62 -4.26 -1.69
N GLY A 141 9.79 -3.41 -2.70
CA GLY A 141 9.88 -3.84 -4.09
C GLY A 141 11.14 -4.66 -4.40
N LEU A 142 12.18 -4.57 -3.55
CA LEU A 142 13.37 -5.40 -3.70
C LEU A 142 13.14 -6.83 -3.25
N ASP A 143 12.60 -7.04 -2.05
CA ASP A 143 12.26 -8.37 -1.55
C ASP A 143 11.30 -9.08 -2.50
N PHE A 144 10.43 -8.31 -3.17
CA PHE A 144 9.56 -8.82 -4.22
C PHE A 144 10.33 -9.41 -5.42
N ILE A 145 11.47 -8.83 -5.77
CA ILE A 145 12.35 -9.31 -6.83
C ILE A 145 13.22 -10.45 -6.30
N THR A 146 13.78 -10.34 -5.09
CA THR A 146 14.82 -11.25 -4.58
C THR A 146 14.29 -12.51 -3.90
N ASP A 147 13.26 -12.38 -3.07
CA ASP A 147 12.90 -13.42 -2.07
C ASP A 147 11.50 -14.03 -2.30
N PHE A 148 10.89 -13.70 -3.43
CA PHE A 148 9.57 -14.20 -3.78
C PHE A 148 9.64 -15.65 -4.28
N ASP A 149 8.68 -16.48 -3.87
CA ASP A 149 8.61 -17.89 -4.27
C ASP A 149 8.58 -18.05 -5.80
N GLN A 150 9.31 -19.02 -6.34
CA GLN A 150 9.52 -19.19 -7.78
C GLN A 150 8.20 -19.38 -8.54
N ALA A 151 7.23 -20.08 -7.95
CA ALA A 151 5.90 -20.23 -8.55
C ALA A 151 5.15 -18.89 -8.61
N ALA A 152 5.17 -18.13 -7.52
CA ALA A 152 4.53 -16.83 -7.40
C ALA A 152 5.22 -15.77 -8.30
N GLN A 153 6.55 -15.85 -8.48
CA GLN A 153 7.30 -15.00 -9.42
C GLN A 153 6.85 -15.21 -10.87
N ARG A 154 6.75 -16.48 -11.31
CA ARG A 154 6.27 -16.80 -12.66
C ARG A 154 4.86 -16.28 -12.90
N GLN A 155 3.96 -16.48 -11.94
CA GLN A 155 2.59 -16.01 -12.05
C GLN A 155 2.53 -14.47 -12.08
N MET A 156 3.34 -13.78 -11.27
CA MET A 156 3.38 -12.32 -11.33
C MET A 156 3.96 -11.82 -12.66
N SER A 157 5.04 -12.43 -13.17
CA SER A 157 5.62 -12.04 -14.47
C SER A 157 4.56 -12.07 -15.57
N VAL A 158 3.79 -13.16 -15.63
CA VAL A 158 2.66 -13.30 -16.58
C VAL A 158 1.57 -12.26 -16.29
N ALA A 159 1.24 -12.01 -15.02
CA ALA A 159 0.24 -11.02 -14.65
C ALA A 159 0.66 -9.60 -15.09
N LEU A 160 1.90 -9.20 -14.87
CA LEU A 160 2.42 -7.89 -15.25
C LEU A 160 2.45 -7.70 -16.77
N ASP A 161 2.85 -8.71 -17.53
CA ASP A 161 2.77 -8.69 -19.00
C ASP A 161 1.33 -8.48 -19.47
N ASN A 162 0.38 -9.17 -18.85
CA ASN A 162 -1.05 -8.98 -19.13
C ASN A 162 -1.53 -7.58 -18.72
N TRP A 163 -1.07 -7.05 -17.58
CA TRP A 163 -1.45 -5.72 -17.10
C TRP A 163 -0.90 -4.62 -17.98
N ASN A 164 0.25 -4.82 -18.64
CA ASN A 164 0.78 -3.88 -19.63
C ASN A 164 -0.16 -3.74 -20.85
N GLN A 165 -0.90 -4.80 -21.20
CA GLN A 165 -1.79 -4.83 -22.35
C GLN A 165 -3.23 -4.38 -22.07
N LEU A 166 -3.60 -4.05 -20.83
CA LEU A 166 -4.97 -3.58 -20.53
C LEU A 166 -5.28 -2.24 -21.25
N PHE A 167 -6.54 -1.97 -21.52
CA PHE A 167 -6.98 -0.74 -22.20
C PHE A 167 -6.83 0.52 -21.35
N GLU A 168 -6.65 1.68 -21.98
CA GLU A 168 -6.45 2.99 -21.32
C GLU A 168 -7.61 3.42 -20.40
N GLU A 169 -8.79 2.83 -20.57
CA GLU A 169 -9.93 3.00 -19.66
C GLU A 169 -9.63 2.50 -18.24
N ASN A 170 -8.75 1.50 -18.13
CA ASN A 170 -8.30 0.96 -16.86
C ASN A 170 -7.17 1.83 -16.29
N LYS A 171 -7.52 2.58 -15.23
CA LYS A 171 -6.63 3.52 -14.53
C LYS A 171 -5.97 2.92 -13.29
N ASN A 172 -5.98 1.60 -13.17
CA ASN A 172 -5.32 0.90 -12.08
C ASN A 172 -3.81 0.95 -12.27
N ILE A 173 -3.08 1.14 -11.17
CA ILE A 173 -1.64 1.33 -11.19
C ILE A 173 -0.94 0.43 -10.16
N CYS A 174 0.31 0.11 -10.45
CA CYS A 174 1.24 -0.56 -9.55
C CYS A 174 2.41 0.36 -9.23
N ILE A 175 2.74 0.48 -7.95
CA ILE A 175 3.83 1.30 -7.45
C ILE A 175 4.80 0.40 -6.68
N PHE A 176 6.06 0.40 -7.08
CA PHE A 176 7.13 -0.33 -6.41
C PHE A 176 7.98 0.66 -5.61
N LEU A 177 8.02 0.47 -4.29
CA LEU A 177 8.86 1.24 -3.40
C LEU A 177 10.20 0.51 -3.20
N LEU A 178 11.26 1.16 -3.64
CA LEU A 178 12.63 0.66 -3.65
C LEU A 178 13.47 1.45 -2.64
N SER A 179 13.42 1.03 -1.37
CA SER A 179 14.18 1.68 -0.31
C SER A 179 15.67 1.41 -0.39
N GLY A 180 16.48 2.44 -0.13
CA GLY A 180 17.92 2.27 0.13
C GLY A 180 18.75 1.86 -1.10
N ILE A 181 18.15 1.84 -2.30
CA ILE A 181 18.86 1.55 -3.54
C ILE A 181 19.47 2.82 -4.12
N SER A 182 20.77 2.75 -4.44
CA SER A 182 21.43 3.74 -5.28
C SER A 182 21.07 3.52 -6.76
N VAL A 183 21.09 4.59 -7.55
CA VAL A 183 20.83 4.52 -9.01
C VAL A 183 21.73 3.48 -9.70
N GLN A 184 22.94 3.25 -9.20
CA GLN A 184 23.89 2.27 -9.73
C GLN A 184 23.39 0.83 -9.54
N ARG A 185 22.97 0.47 -8.31
CA ARG A 185 22.39 -0.84 -8.00
C ARG A 185 21.09 -1.10 -8.77
N LEU A 186 20.29 -0.05 -9.02
CA LEU A 186 19.10 -0.13 -9.85
C LEU A 186 19.41 -0.52 -11.30
N ARG A 187 20.54 -0.08 -11.86
CA ARG A 187 21.00 -0.45 -13.21
C ARG A 187 21.52 -1.89 -13.30
N GLU A 188 21.95 -2.47 -12.19
CA GLU A 188 22.46 -3.84 -12.10
C GLU A 188 21.34 -4.87 -11.89
N LEU A 189 20.18 -4.45 -11.36
CA LEU A 189 19.02 -5.34 -11.13
C LEU A 189 18.53 -6.11 -12.39
N PRO A 190 18.45 -5.51 -13.58
CA PRO A 190 18.03 -6.22 -14.79
C PRO A 190 18.99 -7.35 -15.18
N GLU A 191 20.28 -7.19 -14.90
CA GLU A 191 21.30 -8.22 -15.19
C GLU A 191 21.20 -9.41 -14.22
N LEU A 192 20.80 -9.14 -12.98
CA LEU A 192 20.66 -10.16 -11.94
C LEU A 192 19.42 -11.03 -12.10
N GLN A 193 18.33 -10.50 -12.67
CA GLN A 193 17.10 -11.27 -12.87
C GLN A 193 16.40 -10.96 -14.19
N ARG A 194 16.74 -11.75 -15.23
CA ARG A 194 16.18 -11.66 -16.59
C ARG A 194 14.65 -11.64 -16.66
N GLN A 195 13.98 -12.29 -15.71
CA GLN A 195 12.51 -12.37 -15.67
C GLN A 195 11.82 -11.02 -15.38
N TRP A 196 12.51 -10.07 -14.76
CA TRP A 196 11.98 -8.73 -14.48
C TRP A 196 12.50 -7.66 -15.44
N PHE A 197 13.25 -8.05 -16.47
CA PHE A 197 13.89 -7.12 -17.39
C PHE A 197 12.88 -6.15 -18.03
N PHE A 198 11.67 -6.63 -18.31
CA PHE A 198 10.60 -5.82 -18.90
C PHE A 198 10.12 -4.67 -18.00
N LEU A 199 10.24 -4.80 -16.66
CA LEU A 199 9.88 -3.73 -15.72
C LEU A 199 10.86 -2.55 -15.78
N PHE A 200 12.13 -2.83 -16.09
CA PHE A 200 13.19 -1.82 -16.12
C PHE A 200 13.45 -1.25 -17.51
N ASN A 201 12.97 -1.92 -18.56
CA ASN A 201 13.13 -1.50 -19.96
C ASN A 201 12.22 -0.32 -20.37
N GLN A 202 11.38 0.19 -19.45
CA GLN A 202 10.51 1.35 -19.68
C GLN A 202 10.94 2.62 -18.92
N MET A 203 12.11 2.60 -18.26
CA MET A 203 12.76 3.82 -17.73
C MET A 203 13.59 4.50 -18.81
#